data_AF-A0A5K0ZEY0-F1
#
_entry.id   AF-A0A5K0ZEY0-F1
#
_cell.length_a   1.000
_cell.length_b   1.000
_cell.length_c   1.000
_cell.angle_alpha   90.00
_cell.angle_beta   90.00
_cell.angle_gamma   90.00
#
_symmetry.space_group_name_H-M   'P 1'
#
loop_
_entity.id
_entity.type
_entity.pdbx_description
1 polymer ?
#
loop_
_entity_poly.entity_id
_entity_poly.type
_entity_poly.pdbx_seq_one_letter_code
_entity_poly.pdbx_strand_id
1 'polypeptide(L)' 'EIMQLYHHPYSLDSQKVRLALEEREIDYISYHVNPLKGKNMDSPFFRMNPSAKLPLLKNGGTIIYDTLDMI' A
#
# COMPACT_ATOMS: atom_id res chain seq x y z
N GLU A 1 6.41 14.98 -3.20
CA GLU A 1 5.57 14.17 -4.11
C GLU A 1 4.29 13.79 -3.38
N ILE A 2 3.22 13.42 -4.10
CA ILE A 2 1.95 13.01 -3.47
C ILE A 2 2.07 11.54 -3.02
N MET A 3 1.63 11.24 -1.80
CA MET A 3 1.66 9.89 -1.23
C MET A 3 0.72 8.96 -1.99
N GLN A 4 1.13 7.71 -2.20
CA GLN A 4 0.38 6.68 -2.92
C GLN A 4 0.23 5.45 -2.02
N LEU A 5 -0.99 4.97 -1.87
CA LEU A 5 -1.30 3.76 -1.12
C LEU A 5 -1.81 2.69 -2.08
N TYR A 6 -1.09 1.59 -2.18
CA TYR A 6 -1.53 0.40 -2.90
C TYR A 6 -2.10 -0.59 -1.90
N HIS A 7 -3.39 -0.91 -2.02
CA HIS A 7 -4.11 -1.66 -0.99
C HIS A 7 -5.29 -2.45 -1.55
N HIS A 8 -5.86 -3.30 -0.71
CA HIS A 8 -7.08 -4.03 -1.03
C HIS A 8 -8.12 -3.81 0.09
N PRO A 9 -9.41 -3.54 -0.24
CA PRO A 9 -10.40 -3.15 0.77
C PRO A 9 -10.64 -4.23 1.82
N TYR A 10 -10.43 -5.49 1.48
CA TYR A 10 -10.62 -6.65 2.37
C TYR A 10 -9.32 -7.17 3.03
N SER A 11 -8.18 -6.50 2.83
CA SER A 11 -6.97 -6.82 3.60
C SER A 11 -7.03 -6.10 4.95
N LEU A 12 -6.87 -6.84 6.05
CA LEU A 12 -6.88 -6.27 7.40
C LEU A 12 -5.75 -5.24 7.58
N ASP A 13 -4.55 -5.55 7.08
CA ASP A 13 -3.42 -4.63 7.18
C ASP A 13 -3.63 -3.38 6.31
N SER A 14 -4.27 -3.52 5.15
CA SER A 14 -4.70 -2.38 4.34
C SER A 14 -5.74 -1.51 5.04
N GLN A 15 -6.65 -2.10 5.80
CA GLN A 15 -7.64 -1.36 6.59
C GLN A 15 -6.97 -0.58 7.73
N LYS A 16 -6.03 -1.20 8.46
CA LYS A 16 -5.28 -0.53 9.54
C LYS A 16 -4.52 0.70 9.04
N VAL A 17 -3.80 0.55 7.92
CA VAL A 17 -3.03 1.66 7.34
C VAL A 17 -3.94 2.78 6.86
N ARG A 18 -5.07 2.47 6.20
CA ARG A 18 -6.05 3.50 5.85
C ARG A 18 -6.54 4.25 7.08
N LEU A 19 -6.99 3.53 8.11
CA LEU A 19 -7.45 4.15 9.36
C LEU A 19 -6.37 5.08 9.95
N ALA A 20 -5.13 4.62 10.03
CA ALA A 20 -4.00 5.40 10.55
C ALA A 20 -3.67 6.66 9.73
N LEU A 21 -3.93 6.65 8.41
CA LEU A 21 -3.78 7.83 7.54
C LEU A 21 -4.95 8.79 7.69
N GLU A 22 -6.19 8.29 7.73
CA GLU A 22 -7.39 9.10 7.93
C GLU A 22 -7.37 9.78 9.31
N GLU A 23 -7.00 9.07 10.38
CA GLU A 23 -6.88 9.62 11.74
C GLU A 23 -5.84 10.75 11.83
N ARG A 24 -4.85 10.76 10.94
CA ARG A 24 -3.80 11.77 10.86
C ARG A 24 -4.05 12.82 9.80
N GLU A 25 -5.19 12.76 9.11
CA GLU A 25 -5.55 13.67 8.01
C GLU A 25 -4.47 13.72 6.92
N ILE A 26 -3.84 12.58 6.62
CA ILE A 26 -2.82 12.48 5.57
C ILE A 26 -3.49 12.10 4.25
N ASP A 27 -3.47 13.02 3.29
CA ASP A 27 -3.95 12.75 1.93
C ASP A 27 -3.06 11.75 1.19
N TYR A 28 -3.70 10.82 0.46
CA TYR A 28 -3.02 9.88 -0.42
C TYR A 28 -3.84 9.54 -1.66
N ILE A 29 -3.16 9.14 -2.73
CA ILE A 29 -3.79 8.54 -3.90
C ILE A 29 -4.01 7.06 -3.63
N SER A 30 -5.28 6.64 -3.71
CA SER A 30 -5.73 5.28 -3.45
C SER A 30 -5.63 4.41 -4.70
N TYR A 31 -4.78 3.39 -4.67
CA TYR A 31 -4.64 2.39 -5.73
C TYR A 31 -5.12 1.02 -5.26
N HIS A 32 -6.25 0.57 -5.80
CA HIS A 32 -6.78 -0.75 -5.50
C HIS A 32 -6.02 -1.85 -6.25
N VAL A 33 -5.42 -2.79 -5.52
CA VAL A 33 -4.70 -3.95 -6.06
C VAL A 33 -5.47 -5.21 -5.69
N ASN A 34 -5.85 -6.02 -6.70
CA ASN A 34 -6.57 -7.27 -6.47
C ASN A 34 -5.59 -8.47 -6.46
N PRO A 35 -5.24 -9.02 -5.27
CA PRO A 35 -4.33 -10.15 -5.18
C PRO A 35 -4.92 -11.46 -5.70
N LEU A 36 -6.25 -11.60 -5.74
CA LEU A 36 -6.92 -12.78 -6.32
C LEU A 36 -6.74 -12.88 -7.84
N LYS A 37 -6.41 -11.75 -8.48
CA LYS A 37 -6.01 -11.68 -9.90
C LYS A 37 -4.48 -11.68 -10.09
N GLY A 38 -3.71 -11.88 -9.03
CA GLY A 38 -2.23 -11.84 -9.06
C GLY A 38 -1.62 -10.46 -9.32
N LYS A 39 -2.38 -9.37 -9.17
CA LYS A 39 -1.93 -8.01 -9.55
C LYS A 39 -0.76 -7.48 -8.73
N ASN A 40 -0.62 -7.94 -7.50
CA ASN A 40 0.53 -7.71 -6.62
C ASN A 40 1.80 -8.45 -7.08
N MET A 41 1.70 -9.37 -8.04
CA MET A 41 2.83 -10.09 -8.64
C MET A 41 3.20 -9.54 -10.02
N ASP A 42 2.43 -8.59 -10.56
CA ASP A 42 2.78 -7.93 -11.82
C ASP A 42 4.16 -7.28 -11.69
N SER A 43 4.99 -7.45 -12.71
CA SER A 43 6.41 -7.07 -12.71
C SER A 43 6.71 -5.64 -12.19
N PRO A 44 5.91 -4.60 -12.53
CA PRO A 44 6.11 -3.25 -11.97
C PRO A 44 5.88 -3.17 -10.46
N PHE A 45 4.90 -3.88 -9.91
CA PHE A 45 4.59 -3.88 -8.49
C PHE A 45 5.61 -4.72 -7.72
N PHE A 46 5.91 -5.92 -8.24
CA PHE A 46 6.85 -6.84 -7.61
C PHE A 46 8.26 -6.27 -7.46
N ARG A 47 8.71 -5.44 -8.43
CA ARG A 47 9.98 -4.71 -8.31
C ARG A 47 10.02 -3.71 -7.14
N MET A 48 8.88 -3.12 -6.79
CA MET A 48 8.76 -2.22 -5.64
C MET A 48 8.64 -3.00 -4.32
N ASN A 49 7.99 -4.16 -4.35
CA ASN A 49 7.78 -5.01 -3.19
C ASN A 49 8.01 -6.49 -3.52
N PRO A 50 9.24 -7.00 -3.30
CA PRO A 50 9.56 -8.41 -3.53
C PRO A 50 8.75 -9.38 -2.65
N SER A 51 8.16 -8.90 -1.54
CA SER A 51 7.27 -9.73 -0.71
C SER A 51 5.89 -9.96 -1.35
N ALA A 52 5.55 -9.17 -2.37
CA ALA A 52 4.23 -9.13 -3.02
C ALA A 52 3.05 -8.90 -2.05
N LYS A 53 3.30 -8.40 -0.83
CA LYS A 53 2.25 -8.17 0.17
C LYS A 53 1.58 -6.80 -0.04
N LEU A 54 0.39 -6.66 0.54
CA LEU A 54 -0.35 -5.41 0.64
C LEU A 54 -0.61 -5.12 2.12
N PRO A 55 -0.60 -3.85 2.54
CA PRO A 55 -0.47 -2.63 1.72
C PRO A 55 0.98 -2.29 1.32
N LEU A 56 1.14 -1.33 0.42
CA LEU A 56 2.41 -0.64 0.12
C LEU A 56 2.18 0.87 0.08
N LEU A 57 3.02 1.61 0.79
CA LEU A 57 3.09 3.07 0.72
C LEU A 57 4.28 3.50 -0.13
N LYS A 58 4.03 4.45 -1.03
CA LYS A 58 5.06 5.12 -1.81
C LYS A 58 4.93 6.63 -1.64
N ASN A 59 6.03 7.28 -1.27
CA ASN A 59 6.13 8.73 -1.19
C ASN A 59 7.50 9.15 -1.70
N GLY A 60 7.59 9.74 -2.89
CA GLY A 60 8.90 9.97 -3.47
C GLY A 60 9.55 8.69 -3.99
N GLY A 61 10.85 8.63 -3.78
CA GLY A 61 11.65 7.40 -3.88
C GLY A 61 11.52 6.47 -2.66
N THR A 62 10.80 6.87 -1.61
CA THR A 62 10.63 6.04 -0.40
C THR A 62 9.49 5.05 -0.60
N ILE A 63 9.75 3.79 -0.29
CA ILE A 63 8.79 2.69 -0.34
C ILE A 63 8.76 2.02 1.02
N ILE A 64 7.56 1.83 1.58
CA ILE A 64 7.32 1.14 2.84
C ILE A 64 6.32 0.02 2.54
N TYR A 65 6.58 -1.20 2.99
CA TYR A 65 5.71 -2.37 2.79
C TYR A 65 5.60 -3.27 4.04
N ASP A 66 6.23 -2.88 5.16
CA ASP A 66 5.90 -3.44 6.46
C ASP A 66 4.78 -2.62 7.09
N THR A 67 3.66 -3.26 7.41
CA THR A 67 2.47 -2.61 7.98
C THR A 67 2.79 -1.85 9.26
N LEU A 68 3.70 -2.34 10.11
CA LEU A 68 4.03 -1.67 11.38
C LEU A 68 4.76 -0.36 11.17
N ASP A 69 5.56 -0.23 10.10
CA ASP A 69 6.28 1.00 9.78
C ASP A 69 5.36 2.07 9.17
N MET A 70 4.13 1.72 8.77
CA MET A 70 3.16 2.64 8.16
C MET A 70 2.20 3.29 9.17
N ILE A 71 2.06 2.71 10.37
CA ILE A 71 1.10 3.11 11.40
C ILE A 71 1.81 3.92 12.48
#